data_AF-A0A242ZDI7-F1
#
_entry.id   AF-A0A242ZDI7-F1
#
_cell.length_a   1.000
_cell.length_b   1.000
_cell.length_c   1.000
_cell.angle_alpha   90.00
_cell.angle_beta   90.00
_cell.angle_gamma   90.00
#
_symmetry.space_group_name_H-M   'P 1'
#
loop_
_entity.id
_entity.type
_entity.pdbx_description
1 polymer ?
#
loop_
_entity_poly.entity_id
_entity_poly.type
_entity_poly.pdbx_seq_one_letter_code
_entity_poly.pdbx_strand_id
1 'polypeptide(L)'
;MRDQLCIEEKCKKGIELHKKFIEDNREEIRSLEEDEKNGIQRKPKDNISIIEGRYLRNFIHEMNDIRAMYSLGEDISTMEVYFYNAMDDLEHTGASKVGYIYMLWIISLGILLETDKKNIERLKKIVDTKNMNDAVIDFLLCASDIGYTNMTNRYYKENPYAKTREIIELAQTDKKEASKRLQTYMEKEWFRGHYDYEWKNAHKEPGYVGYWSFETAALAKILELDDTSLKDNNHYPYDLAHYKNEMKFKHIDLSEYHYEDETEEIEEIVEGIEHNPALENIIPPKWHSLVNELIHDYKNMDDSSFYEKYKKTIGIGQVWFLPQEYEEENEQKNLLGGLIVFALTVRDYILQLDYKEDLEDYIDNLKNFWNVSETKLVQFMLENDQNYYAWVPKEASIPNMYEVKIESVDVEEVL
;
A
#
# COMPACT_ATOMS: atom_id res chain seq x y z
N MET A 1 28.32 2.48 9.34
CA MET A 1 26.87 2.67 9.08
C MET A 1 26.56 2.25 7.67
N ARG A 2 25.46 1.50 7.49
CA ARG A 2 24.96 1.07 6.18
C ARG A 2 24.16 2.17 5.50
N ASP A 3 23.34 2.89 6.26
CA ASP A 3 22.62 4.07 5.77
C ASP A 3 23.35 5.35 6.18
N GLN A 4 23.75 6.15 5.19
CA GLN A 4 24.48 7.41 5.39
C GLN A 4 23.56 8.60 5.70
N LEU A 5 22.25 8.47 5.48
CA LEU A 5 21.24 9.48 5.83
C LEU A 5 20.83 9.41 7.31
N CYS A 6 21.09 8.27 7.96
CA CYS A 6 20.88 8.10 9.38
C CYS A 6 21.86 8.92 10.24
N ILE A 7 21.38 9.46 11.35
CA ILE A 7 22.23 10.12 12.36
C ILE A 7 22.52 9.10 13.47
N GLU A 8 23.79 8.69 13.60
CA GLU A 8 24.25 7.63 14.51
C GLU A 8 23.74 7.80 15.94
N GLU A 9 23.93 9.00 16.52
CA GLU A 9 23.52 9.32 17.89
C GLU A 9 22.00 9.19 18.07
N LYS A 10 21.21 9.61 17.08
CA LYS A 10 19.74 9.51 17.14
C LYS A 10 19.28 8.06 17.10
N CYS A 11 19.90 7.23 16.27
CA CYS A 11 19.58 5.80 16.19
C CYS A 11 19.88 5.11 17.53
N LYS A 12 21.08 5.31 18.10
CA LYS A 12 21.47 4.72 19.39
C LYS A 12 20.55 5.17 20.53
N LYS A 13 20.25 6.48 20.60
CA LYS A 13 19.33 7.03 21.59
C LYS A 13 17.91 6.49 21.42
N GLY A 14 17.45 6.29 20.18
CA GLY A 14 16.16 5.67 19.87
C GLY A 14 16.05 4.28 20.46
N ILE A 15 17.05 3.42 20.19
CA ILE A 15 17.13 2.05 20.72
C ILE A 15 17.11 2.04 22.26
N GLU A 16 17.87 2.92 22.91
CA GLU A 16 17.86 3.02 24.38
C GLU A 16 16.50 3.46 24.94
N LEU A 17 15.84 4.42 24.30
CA LEU A 17 14.52 4.90 24.70
C LEU A 17 13.45 3.82 24.52
N HIS A 18 13.48 3.11 23.39
CA HIS A 18 12.57 2.03 23.09
C HIS A 18 12.65 0.90 24.10
N LYS A 19 13.86 0.49 24.52
CA LYS A 19 14.04 -0.50 25.60
C LYS A 19 13.30 -0.12 26.87
N LYS A 20 13.44 1.13 27.30
CA LYS A 20 12.72 1.63 28.48
C LYS A 20 11.20 1.60 28.28
N PHE A 21 10.71 2.04 27.12
CA PHE A 21 9.27 2.01 26.84
C PHE A 21 8.71 0.59 26.80
N ILE A 22 9.46 -0.37 26.24
CA ILE A 22 9.06 -1.77 26.21
C ILE A 22 9.00 -2.34 27.63
N GLU A 23 9.97 -2.04 28.49
CA GLU A 23 9.96 -2.43 29.90
C GLU A 23 8.74 -1.86 30.65
N ASP A 24 8.50 -0.55 30.52
CA ASP A 24 7.35 0.14 31.12
C ASP A 24 6.02 -0.48 30.64
N ASN A 25 5.91 -0.74 29.32
CA ASN A 25 4.73 -1.39 28.74
C ASN A 25 4.54 -2.82 29.27
N ARG A 26 5.61 -3.61 29.42
CA ARG A 26 5.56 -4.97 29.98
C ARG A 26 5.14 -4.98 31.44
N GLU A 27 5.54 -3.99 32.24
CA GLU A 27 5.04 -3.81 33.60
C GLU A 27 3.55 -3.48 33.63
N GLU A 28 3.11 -2.57 32.76
CA GLU A 28 1.69 -2.21 32.65
C GLU A 28 0.83 -3.41 32.20
N ILE A 29 1.29 -4.18 31.20
CA ILE A 29 0.63 -5.42 30.75
C ILE A 29 0.44 -6.37 31.92
N ARG A 30 1.51 -6.68 32.68
CA ARG A 30 1.42 -7.59 33.84
C ARG A 30 0.40 -7.11 34.88
N SER A 31 0.35 -5.80 35.15
CA SER A 31 -0.64 -5.24 36.08
C SER A 31 -2.06 -5.40 35.55
N LEU A 32 -2.29 -5.15 34.26
CA LEU A 32 -3.62 -5.23 33.66
C LEU A 32 -4.09 -6.68 33.49
N GLU A 33 -3.20 -7.63 33.22
CA GLU A 33 -3.53 -9.05 33.20
C GLU A 33 -3.97 -9.56 34.58
N GLU A 34 -3.37 -9.05 35.65
CA GLU A 34 -3.81 -9.36 37.02
C GLU A 34 -5.15 -8.70 37.34
N ASP A 35 -5.38 -7.48 36.87
CA ASP A 35 -6.69 -6.83 36.98
C ASP A 35 -7.78 -7.63 36.26
N GLU A 36 -7.52 -8.13 35.04
CA GLU A 36 -8.44 -9.00 34.31
C GLU A 36 -8.78 -10.28 35.05
N LYS A 37 -7.77 -10.95 35.64
CA LYS A 37 -8.00 -12.16 36.46
C LYS A 37 -8.90 -11.89 37.68
N ASN A 38 -8.83 -10.68 38.23
CA ASN A 38 -9.61 -10.27 39.40
C ASN A 38 -10.92 -9.53 39.03
N GLY A 39 -11.23 -9.36 37.74
CA GLY A 39 -12.42 -8.64 37.28
C GLY A 39 -12.40 -7.14 37.58
N ILE A 40 -11.22 -6.52 37.61
CA ILE A 40 -11.01 -5.10 37.96
C ILE A 40 -10.83 -4.26 36.69
N GLN A 41 -11.69 -3.25 36.50
CA GLN A 41 -11.54 -2.28 35.41
C GLN A 41 -11.10 -0.92 35.97
N ARG A 42 -9.83 -0.54 35.75
CA ARG A 42 -9.27 0.72 36.27
C ARG A 42 -9.44 1.92 35.32
N LYS A 43 -9.56 1.66 34.02
CA LYS A 43 -9.61 2.70 32.97
C LYS A 43 -10.93 2.67 32.19
N PRO A 44 -11.31 3.75 31.49
CA PRO A 44 -12.52 3.74 30.65
C PRO A 44 -12.46 2.75 29.49
N LYS A 45 -11.27 2.57 28.90
CA LYS A 45 -11.00 1.54 27.88
C LYS A 45 -10.77 0.20 28.57
N ASP A 46 -11.31 -0.88 28.03
CA ASP A 46 -11.15 -2.24 28.57
C ASP A 46 -9.68 -2.65 28.62
N ASN A 47 -9.33 -3.47 29.61
CA ASN A 47 -7.94 -3.84 29.85
C ASN A 47 -7.35 -4.65 28.68
N ILE A 48 -8.13 -5.56 28.06
CA ILE A 48 -7.70 -6.38 26.90
C ILE A 48 -7.24 -5.47 25.76
N SER A 49 -8.07 -4.51 25.35
CA SER A 49 -7.74 -3.58 24.27
C SER A 49 -6.60 -2.61 24.62
N ILE A 50 -6.27 -2.43 25.90
CA ILE A 50 -5.06 -1.72 26.32
C ILE A 50 -3.84 -2.64 26.20
N ILE A 51 -3.92 -3.86 26.72
CA ILE A 51 -2.86 -4.88 26.65
C ILE A 51 -2.45 -5.13 25.20
N GLU A 52 -3.41 -5.43 24.32
CA GLU A 52 -3.18 -5.62 22.88
C GLU A 52 -2.48 -4.42 22.24
N GLY A 53 -2.90 -3.20 22.63
CA GLY A 53 -2.29 -1.96 22.16
C GLY A 53 -0.87 -1.71 22.69
N ARG A 54 -0.51 -2.28 23.86
CA ARG A 54 0.86 -2.24 24.40
C ARG A 54 1.76 -3.21 23.67
N TYR A 55 1.29 -4.42 23.42
CA TYR A 55 1.98 -5.39 22.57
C TYR A 55 2.25 -4.83 21.17
N LEU A 56 1.26 -4.18 20.55
CA LEU A 56 1.47 -3.53 19.24
C LEU A 56 2.57 -2.45 19.28
N ARG A 57 2.63 -1.65 20.35
CA ARG A 57 3.68 -0.63 20.51
C ARG A 57 5.06 -1.25 20.69
N ASN A 58 5.16 -2.31 21.50
CA ASN A 58 6.42 -3.03 21.67
C ASN A 58 6.90 -3.61 20.34
N PHE A 59 6.02 -4.29 19.59
CA PHE A 59 6.33 -4.79 18.26
C PHE A 59 6.88 -3.71 17.33
N ILE A 60 6.25 -2.53 17.28
CA ILE A 60 6.72 -1.41 16.47
C ILE A 60 8.10 -0.92 16.92
N HIS A 61 8.34 -0.84 18.23
CA HIS A 61 9.65 -0.46 18.78
C HIS A 61 10.74 -1.47 18.42
N GLU A 62 10.49 -2.77 18.61
CA GLU A 62 11.43 -3.84 18.24
C GLU A 62 11.75 -3.81 16.74
N MET A 63 10.74 -3.61 15.88
CA MET A 63 10.94 -3.47 14.42
C MET A 63 11.75 -2.22 14.04
N ASN A 64 11.53 -1.10 14.72
CA ASN A 64 12.32 0.11 14.50
C ASN A 64 13.76 -0.05 14.99
N ASP A 65 13.97 -0.80 16.07
CA ASP A 65 15.31 -1.09 16.59
C ASP A 65 16.08 -2.01 15.64
N ILE A 66 15.45 -3.04 15.06
CA ILE A 66 16.06 -3.87 14.01
C ILE A 66 16.55 -3.01 12.84
N ARG A 67 15.69 -2.10 12.35
CA ARG A 67 16.06 -1.16 11.26
C ARG A 67 17.20 -0.24 11.66
N ALA A 68 17.14 0.35 12.86
CA ALA A 68 18.18 1.23 13.37
C ALA A 68 19.52 0.51 13.52
N MET A 69 19.52 -0.71 14.08
CA MET A 69 20.72 -1.54 14.21
C MET A 69 21.31 -1.89 12.85
N TYR A 70 20.47 -2.24 11.88
CA TYR A 70 20.93 -2.53 10.52
C TYR A 70 21.57 -1.29 9.89
N SER A 71 20.90 -0.13 9.96
CA SER A 71 21.43 1.17 9.50
C SER A 71 22.74 1.57 10.19
N LEU A 72 22.89 1.29 11.48
CA LEU A 72 24.13 1.57 12.24
C LEU A 72 25.32 0.73 11.76
N GLY A 73 25.08 -0.40 11.11
CA GLY A 73 26.15 -1.33 10.73
C GLY A 73 26.41 -2.40 11.79
N GLU A 74 25.47 -2.62 12.72
CA GLU A 74 25.61 -3.66 13.73
C GLU A 74 25.67 -5.06 13.10
N ASP A 75 26.26 -6.01 13.82
CA ASP A 75 26.30 -7.41 13.41
C ASP A 75 24.88 -7.99 13.36
N ILE A 76 24.55 -8.69 12.26
CA ILE A 76 23.19 -9.18 12.03
C ILE A 76 22.72 -10.14 13.12
N SER A 77 23.60 -10.94 13.72
CA SER A 77 23.21 -11.87 14.79
C SER A 77 22.64 -11.15 16.01
N THR A 78 23.01 -9.89 16.24
CA THR A 78 22.49 -9.09 17.34
C THR A 78 21.02 -8.69 17.16
N MET A 79 20.50 -8.76 15.93
CA MET A 79 19.10 -8.42 15.62
C MET A 79 18.14 -9.59 15.88
N GLU A 80 18.64 -10.84 15.97
CA GLU A 80 17.80 -12.02 16.16
C GLU A 80 16.98 -11.93 17.46
N VAL A 81 17.56 -11.40 18.54
CA VAL A 81 16.82 -11.22 19.81
C VAL A 81 15.66 -10.25 19.66
N TYR A 82 15.83 -9.16 18.91
CA TYR A 82 14.77 -8.19 18.65
C TYR A 82 13.71 -8.78 17.72
N PHE A 83 14.12 -9.59 16.74
CA PHE A 83 13.20 -10.33 15.88
C PHE A 83 12.30 -11.28 16.68
N TYR A 84 12.87 -12.06 17.60
CA TYR A 84 12.08 -12.96 18.43
C TYR A 84 11.17 -12.22 19.41
N ASN A 85 11.65 -11.13 20.01
CA ASN A 85 10.79 -10.27 20.84
C ASN A 85 9.64 -9.68 20.03
N ALA A 86 9.91 -9.16 18.83
CA ALA A 86 8.91 -8.60 17.92
C ALA A 86 7.86 -9.66 17.56
N MET A 87 8.28 -10.90 17.27
CA MET A 87 7.36 -12.01 17.04
C MET A 87 6.45 -12.29 18.23
N ASP A 88 7.03 -12.37 19.44
CA ASP A 88 6.28 -12.63 20.65
C ASP A 88 5.28 -11.50 20.92
N ASP A 89 5.69 -10.24 20.78
CA ASP A 89 4.78 -9.09 20.93
C ASP A 89 3.68 -9.09 19.86
N LEU A 90 4.01 -9.43 18.60
CA LEU A 90 3.05 -9.48 17.49
C LEU A 90 1.91 -10.48 17.71
N GLU A 91 2.21 -11.66 18.24
CA GLU A 91 1.22 -12.70 18.55
C GLU A 91 0.16 -12.26 19.56
N HIS A 92 0.51 -11.32 20.44
CA HIS A 92 -0.37 -10.82 21.50
C HIS A 92 -1.09 -9.52 21.13
N THR A 93 -1.03 -9.10 19.86
CA THR A 93 -1.72 -7.89 19.37
C THR A 93 -3.24 -8.05 19.23
N GLY A 94 -3.76 -9.28 19.30
CA GLY A 94 -5.20 -9.57 19.27
C GLY A 94 -5.94 -8.87 18.11
N ALA A 95 -6.94 -8.05 18.42
CA ALA A 95 -7.73 -7.32 17.41
C ALA A 95 -7.06 -6.02 16.91
N SER A 96 -5.93 -5.61 17.48
CA SER A 96 -5.25 -4.37 17.07
C SER A 96 -4.78 -4.42 15.62
N LYS A 97 -5.03 -3.35 14.84
CA LYS A 97 -4.60 -3.27 13.44
C LYS A 97 -3.08 -3.16 13.35
N VAL A 98 -2.44 -4.16 12.75
CA VAL A 98 -1.00 -4.14 12.44
C VAL A 98 -0.81 -3.51 11.06
N GLY A 99 0.17 -2.62 10.90
CA GLY A 99 0.46 -2.00 9.62
C GLY A 99 0.98 -3.01 8.59
N TYR A 100 0.51 -2.90 7.34
CA TYR A 100 0.88 -3.80 6.24
C TYR A 100 2.39 -3.93 6.06
N ILE A 101 3.11 -2.80 5.99
CA ILE A 101 4.57 -2.78 5.83
C ILE A 101 5.28 -3.55 6.95
N TYR A 102 4.84 -3.42 8.21
CA TYR A 102 5.46 -4.15 9.31
C TYR A 102 5.24 -5.66 9.21
N MET A 103 4.06 -6.10 8.74
CA MET A 103 3.78 -7.52 8.49
C MET A 103 4.64 -8.07 7.35
N LEU A 104 4.77 -7.31 6.27
CA LEU A 104 5.64 -7.67 5.15
C LEU A 104 7.11 -7.78 5.60
N TRP A 105 7.58 -6.81 6.41
CA TRP A 105 8.94 -6.79 6.94
C TRP A 105 9.23 -7.93 7.90
N ILE A 106 8.37 -8.23 8.87
CA ILE A 106 8.66 -9.31 9.85
C ILE A 106 8.69 -10.70 9.16
N ILE A 107 7.84 -10.93 8.16
CA ILE A 107 7.87 -12.17 7.36
C ILE A 107 9.17 -12.25 6.56
N SER A 108 9.54 -11.15 5.89
CA SER A 108 10.78 -11.07 5.13
C SER A 108 12.02 -11.27 6.00
N LEU A 109 12.04 -10.68 7.20
CA LEU A 109 13.11 -10.87 8.18
C LEU A 109 13.19 -12.31 8.66
N GLY A 110 12.07 -12.99 8.88
CA GLY A 110 12.08 -14.42 9.22
C GLY A 110 12.81 -15.26 8.17
N ILE A 111 12.59 -14.95 6.89
CA ILE A 111 13.29 -15.60 5.76
C ILE A 111 14.77 -15.21 5.72
N LEU A 112 15.09 -13.92 5.83
CA LEU A 112 16.46 -13.41 5.73
C LEU A 112 17.36 -13.91 6.87
N LEU A 113 16.83 -13.94 8.10
CA LEU A 113 17.48 -14.48 9.30
C LEU A 113 17.50 -16.01 9.33
N GLU A 114 16.78 -16.66 8.41
CA GLU A 114 16.59 -18.12 8.32
C GLU A 114 16.11 -18.71 9.64
N THR A 115 15.04 -18.14 10.20
CA THR A 115 14.43 -18.69 11.41
C THR A 115 13.82 -20.08 11.15
N ASP A 116 13.65 -20.87 12.22
CA ASP A 116 12.93 -22.14 12.17
C ASP A 116 11.55 -22.02 11.49
N LYS A 117 11.18 -23.05 10.69
CA LYS A 117 9.87 -23.14 10.01
C LYS A 117 8.68 -22.91 10.95
N LYS A 118 8.79 -23.33 12.22
CA LYS A 118 7.76 -23.09 13.26
C LYS A 118 7.46 -21.61 13.47
N ASN A 119 8.46 -20.75 13.34
CA ASN A 119 8.27 -19.30 13.46
C ASN A 119 7.58 -18.72 12.21
N ILE A 120 7.86 -19.25 11.03
CA ILE A 120 7.11 -18.89 9.82
C ILE A 120 5.65 -19.37 9.90
N GLU A 121 5.40 -20.55 10.46
CA GLU A 121 4.03 -21.05 10.74
C GLU A 121 3.27 -20.15 11.72
N ARG A 122 3.95 -19.62 12.75
CA ARG A 122 3.38 -18.62 13.68
C ARG A 122 2.98 -17.34 12.94
N LEU A 123 3.85 -16.81 12.08
CA LEU A 123 3.56 -15.64 11.26
C LEU A 123 2.39 -15.86 10.29
N LYS A 124 2.35 -17.03 9.64
CA LYS A 124 1.21 -17.44 8.79
C LYS A 124 -0.10 -17.42 9.56
N LYS A 125 -0.13 -17.91 10.80
CA LYS A 125 -1.34 -17.88 11.63
C LYS A 125 -1.82 -16.45 11.91
N ILE A 126 -0.89 -15.51 12.08
CA ILE A 126 -1.23 -14.09 12.25
C ILE A 126 -1.82 -13.52 10.95
N VAL A 127 -1.23 -13.81 9.80
CA VAL A 127 -1.74 -13.43 8.46
C VAL A 127 -3.17 -13.90 8.27
N ASP A 128 -3.46 -15.18 8.56
CA ASP A 128 -4.82 -15.73 8.50
C ASP A 128 -5.77 -14.98 9.45
N THR A 129 -5.36 -14.78 10.71
CA THR A 129 -6.20 -14.18 11.76
C THR A 129 -6.55 -12.72 11.43
N LYS A 130 -5.63 -12.00 10.77
CA LYS A 130 -5.83 -10.61 10.34
C LYS A 130 -6.49 -10.52 8.94
N ASN A 131 -6.83 -11.65 8.32
CA ASN A 131 -7.39 -11.76 6.96
C ASN A 131 -6.55 -11.02 5.91
N MET A 132 -5.22 -11.14 6.00
CA MET A 132 -4.32 -10.49 5.06
C MET A 132 -4.24 -11.28 3.75
N ASN A 133 -4.89 -10.76 2.72
CA ASN A 133 -4.86 -11.27 1.34
C ASN A 133 -3.89 -10.41 0.50
N ASP A 134 -2.63 -10.86 0.36
CA ASP A 134 -1.56 -10.13 -0.34
C ASP A 134 -0.63 -11.07 -1.11
N ALA A 135 -0.38 -10.77 -2.38
CA ALA A 135 0.38 -11.64 -3.27
C ALA A 135 1.85 -11.79 -2.85
N VAL A 136 2.48 -10.73 -2.32
CA VAL A 136 3.88 -10.79 -1.89
C VAL A 136 4.00 -11.61 -0.62
N ILE A 137 3.12 -11.39 0.37
CA ILE A 137 3.08 -12.21 1.59
C ILE A 137 2.82 -13.69 1.25
N ASP A 138 1.85 -13.96 0.37
CA ASP A 138 1.52 -15.32 -0.04
C ASP A 138 2.70 -16.03 -0.69
N PHE A 139 3.43 -15.33 -1.58
CA PHE A 139 4.63 -15.85 -2.20
C PHE A 139 5.72 -16.20 -1.17
N LEU A 140 6.01 -15.28 -0.24
CA LEU A 140 7.02 -15.49 0.81
C LEU A 140 6.69 -16.69 1.72
N LEU A 141 5.42 -16.83 2.11
CA LEU A 141 4.96 -17.95 2.94
C LEU A 141 4.95 -19.28 2.17
N CYS A 142 4.50 -19.29 0.91
CA CYS A 142 4.54 -20.48 0.06
C CYS A 142 5.98 -20.96 -0.15
N ALA A 143 6.91 -20.04 -0.39
CA ALA A 143 8.31 -20.35 -0.67
C ALA A 143 9.01 -20.97 0.55
N SER A 144 8.52 -20.67 1.75
CA SER A 144 9.08 -21.17 3.00
C SER A 144 8.79 -22.66 3.28
N ASP A 145 8.05 -23.34 2.40
CA ASP A 145 7.80 -24.79 2.46
C ASP A 145 7.19 -25.25 3.80
N ILE A 146 6.21 -24.49 4.29
CA ILE A 146 5.45 -24.78 5.53
C ILE A 146 4.08 -25.41 5.26
N GLY A 147 3.83 -25.90 4.04
CA GLY A 147 2.53 -26.41 3.61
C GLY A 147 1.49 -25.33 3.30
N TYR A 148 1.90 -24.05 3.21
CA TYR A 148 1.05 -22.96 2.71
C TYR A 148 0.93 -23.06 1.18
N THR A 149 -0.29 -22.94 0.67
CA THR A 149 -0.61 -23.10 -0.76
C THR A 149 -1.55 -22.03 -1.30
N ASN A 150 -1.95 -21.05 -0.49
CA ASN A 150 -2.79 -19.98 -0.98
C ASN A 150 -1.90 -18.98 -1.74
N MET A 151 -2.38 -18.54 -2.91
CA MET A 151 -1.72 -17.53 -3.72
C MET A 151 -2.80 -16.63 -4.32
N THR A 152 -2.74 -15.35 -3.99
CA THR A 152 -3.61 -14.31 -4.55
C THR A 152 -2.87 -13.47 -5.60
N ASN A 153 -3.62 -12.70 -6.39
CA ASN A 153 -3.08 -11.60 -7.19
C ASN A 153 -3.51 -10.23 -6.67
N ARG A 154 -4.03 -10.17 -5.43
CA ARG A 154 -4.39 -8.92 -4.77
C ARG A 154 -3.19 -8.38 -4.00
N TYR A 155 -3.10 -7.06 -3.93
CA TYR A 155 -2.04 -6.36 -3.20
C TYR A 155 -2.70 -5.39 -2.22
N TYR A 156 -2.28 -5.38 -0.96
CA TYR A 156 -2.72 -4.35 -0.01
C TYR A 156 -2.25 -2.95 -0.42
N LYS A 157 -1.06 -2.88 -1.03
CA LYS A 157 -0.50 -1.70 -1.65
C LYS A 157 0.02 -2.10 -3.02
N GLU A 158 -0.62 -1.62 -4.08
CA GLU A 158 -0.32 -2.04 -5.45
C GLU A 158 1.03 -1.50 -5.93
N ASN A 159 1.26 -0.19 -5.86
CA ASN A 159 2.57 0.40 -6.13
C ASN A 159 3.38 0.49 -4.81
N PRO A 160 4.61 -0.05 -4.72
CA PRO A 160 5.38 -0.68 -5.80
C PRO A 160 5.23 -2.21 -5.87
N TYR A 161 4.51 -2.85 -4.95
CA TYR A 161 4.59 -4.30 -4.74
C TYR A 161 4.05 -5.17 -5.90
N ALA A 162 3.08 -4.71 -6.69
CA ALA A 162 2.60 -5.43 -7.87
C ALA A 162 3.70 -5.66 -8.91
N LYS A 163 4.70 -4.77 -8.97
CA LYS A 163 5.84 -4.87 -9.88
C LYS A 163 6.77 -6.05 -9.53
N THR A 164 6.69 -6.63 -8.32
CA THR A 164 7.48 -7.81 -7.97
C THR A 164 7.03 -9.07 -8.72
N ARG A 165 5.79 -9.09 -9.22
CA ARG A 165 5.26 -10.21 -10.01
C ARG A 165 6.11 -10.47 -11.26
N GLU A 166 6.46 -9.42 -11.99
CA GLU A 166 7.31 -9.51 -13.18
C GLU A 166 8.68 -10.11 -12.85
N ILE A 167 9.26 -9.73 -11.71
CA ILE A 167 10.53 -10.29 -11.23
C ILE A 167 10.40 -11.80 -10.99
N ILE A 168 9.33 -12.23 -10.34
CA ILE A 168 9.07 -13.64 -10.03
C ILE A 168 8.83 -14.46 -11.31
N GLU A 169 8.04 -13.92 -12.24
CA GLU A 169 7.75 -14.58 -13.53
C GLU A 169 9.01 -14.70 -14.40
N LEU A 170 9.82 -13.64 -14.48
CA LEU A 170 11.11 -13.69 -15.17
C LEU A 170 12.06 -14.70 -14.52
N ALA A 171 12.07 -14.83 -13.19
CA ALA A 171 12.99 -15.74 -12.50
C ALA A 171 12.75 -17.22 -12.84
N GLN A 172 11.55 -17.57 -13.31
CA GLN A 172 11.22 -18.93 -13.77
C GLN A 172 11.82 -19.26 -15.15
N THR A 173 12.09 -18.25 -15.98
CA THR A 173 12.51 -18.43 -17.38
C THR A 173 13.91 -17.91 -17.65
N ASP A 174 14.28 -16.76 -17.09
CA ASP A 174 15.58 -16.11 -17.21
C ASP A 174 15.95 -15.35 -15.92
N LYS A 175 16.70 -16.02 -15.03
CA LYS A 175 17.21 -15.42 -13.79
C LYS A 175 18.08 -14.19 -14.02
N LYS A 176 18.77 -14.08 -15.16
CA LYS A 176 19.61 -12.91 -15.47
C LYS A 176 18.73 -11.70 -15.77
N GLU A 177 17.65 -11.89 -16.52
CA GLU A 177 16.71 -10.81 -16.78
C GLU A 177 15.92 -10.42 -15.52
N ALA A 178 15.52 -11.40 -14.71
CA ALA A 178 14.93 -11.16 -13.40
C ALA A 178 15.85 -10.33 -12.48
N SER A 179 17.15 -10.61 -12.49
CA SER A 179 18.14 -9.85 -11.71
C SER A 179 18.23 -8.39 -12.17
N LYS A 180 18.21 -8.11 -13.48
CA LYS A 180 18.15 -6.74 -14.01
C LYS A 180 16.84 -6.03 -13.68
N ARG A 181 15.72 -6.76 -13.73
CA ARG A 181 14.41 -6.22 -13.37
C ARG A 181 14.34 -5.86 -11.89
N LEU A 182 14.90 -6.70 -11.02
CA LEU A 182 15.03 -6.47 -9.58
C LEU A 182 15.96 -5.26 -9.30
N GLN A 183 17.05 -5.11 -10.05
CA GLN A 183 17.89 -3.91 -9.98
C GLN A 183 17.10 -2.64 -10.33
N THR A 184 16.39 -2.65 -11.46
CA THR A 184 15.55 -1.52 -11.90
C THR A 184 14.49 -1.18 -10.86
N TYR A 185 13.85 -2.19 -10.28
CA TYR A 185 12.89 -2.05 -9.21
C TYR A 185 13.48 -1.29 -8.02
N MET A 186 14.63 -1.74 -7.51
CA MET A 186 15.25 -1.14 -6.34
C MET A 186 15.83 0.26 -6.59
N GLU A 187 16.34 0.53 -7.78
CA GLU A 187 16.96 1.82 -8.10
C GLU A 187 15.95 2.92 -8.44
N LYS A 188 14.79 2.56 -9.00
CA LYS A 188 13.86 3.54 -9.59
C LYS A 188 12.45 3.49 -9.05
N GLU A 189 11.97 2.34 -8.59
CA GLU A 189 10.54 2.11 -8.37
C GLU A 189 10.20 1.92 -6.90
N TRP A 190 11.02 1.17 -6.15
CA TRP A 190 10.68 0.79 -4.78
C TRP A 190 10.57 2.00 -3.85
N PHE A 191 11.61 2.84 -3.77
CA PHE A 191 11.59 3.98 -2.85
C PHE A 191 10.57 5.03 -3.27
N ARG A 192 10.49 5.30 -4.58
CA ARG A 192 9.53 6.23 -5.17
C ARG A 192 8.08 5.79 -4.95
N GLY A 193 7.80 4.50 -5.05
CA GLY A 193 6.47 3.94 -4.80
C GLY A 193 5.97 4.07 -3.36
N HIS A 194 6.77 4.66 -2.46
CA HIS A 194 6.40 5.00 -1.08
C HIS A 194 6.36 6.51 -0.83
N TYR A 195 6.41 7.35 -1.87
CA TYR A 195 6.27 8.81 -1.68
C TYR A 195 4.90 9.20 -1.13
N ASP A 196 3.86 8.43 -1.45
CA ASP A 196 2.53 8.50 -0.83
C ASP A 196 2.54 8.25 0.69
N TYR A 197 3.61 7.66 1.22
CA TYR A 197 3.84 7.47 2.66
C TYR A 197 4.80 8.50 3.25
N GLU A 198 5.03 9.62 2.54
CA GLU A 198 5.92 10.72 2.93
C GLU A 198 7.41 10.31 3.03
N TRP A 199 7.82 9.21 2.39
CA TRP A 199 9.20 8.71 2.51
C TRP A 199 10.24 9.61 1.86
N LYS A 200 9.87 10.34 0.79
CA LYS A 200 10.74 11.23 0.00
C LYS A 200 11.62 12.12 0.89
N ASN A 201 11.03 12.72 1.91
CA ASN A 201 11.71 13.68 2.80
C ASN A 201 11.88 13.18 4.24
N ALA A 202 11.48 11.95 4.56
CA ALA A 202 11.50 11.43 5.94
C ALA A 202 12.90 11.46 6.59
N HIS A 203 13.98 11.40 5.81
CA HIS A 203 15.35 11.51 6.33
C HIS A 203 15.67 12.88 6.95
N LYS A 204 14.86 13.90 6.68
CA LYS A 204 14.97 15.24 7.28
C LYS A 204 14.28 15.32 8.65
N GLU A 205 13.38 14.39 8.95
CA GLU A 205 12.58 14.40 10.16
C GLU A 205 13.26 13.68 11.34
N PRO A 206 12.99 14.08 12.59
CA PRO A 206 13.43 13.33 13.77
C PRO A 206 12.85 11.91 13.76
N GLY A 207 13.70 10.92 14.06
CA GLY A 207 13.25 9.51 14.16
C GLY A 207 13.51 8.67 12.90
N TYR A 208 14.10 9.25 11.85
CA TYR A 208 14.58 8.46 10.71
C TYR A 208 15.66 7.45 11.13
N VAL A 209 15.41 6.18 10.83
CA VAL A 209 16.29 5.04 11.13
C VAL A 209 16.60 4.19 9.88
N GLY A 210 16.34 4.73 8.69
CA GLY A 210 16.59 4.08 7.40
C GLY A 210 15.44 3.23 6.91
N TYR A 211 15.17 3.29 5.60
CA TYR A 211 14.17 2.44 4.95
C TYR A 211 14.87 1.32 4.19
N TRP A 212 14.42 0.09 4.43
CA TRP A 212 15.05 -1.12 3.92
C TRP A 212 14.00 -2.04 3.29
N SER A 213 14.24 -2.46 2.06
CA SER A 213 13.40 -3.42 1.34
C SER A 213 13.75 -4.86 1.75
N PHE A 214 13.29 -5.28 2.92
CA PHE A 214 13.51 -6.65 3.39
C PHE A 214 12.84 -7.65 2.47
N GLU A 215 11.66 -7.32 1.95
CA GLU A 215 10.91 -8.14 1.01
C GLU A 215 11.66 -8.37 -0.29
N THR A 216 12.33 -7.36 -0.87
CA THR A 216 13.07 -7.57 -2.11
C THR A 216 14.32 -8.40 -1.89
N ALA A 217 15.01 -8.24 -0.76
CA ALA A 217 16.12 -9.11 -0.39
C ALA A 217 15.66 -10.56 -0.16
N ALA A 218 14.51 -10.76 0.48
CA ALA A 218 13.92 -12.08 0.67
C ALA A 218 13.55 -12.72 -0.68
N LEU A 219 12.97 -11.95 -1.62
CA LEU A 219 12.70 -12.40 -2.99
C LEU A 219 13.99 -12.81 -3.72
N ALA A 220 15.03 -11.98 -3.68
CA ALA A 220 16.32 -12.28 -4.30
C ALA A 220 16.92 -13.58 -3.75
N LYS A 221 16.86 -13.78 -2.42
CA LYS A 221 17.31 -15.01 -1.75
C LYS A 221 16.49 -16.23 -2.18
N ILE A 222 15.15 -16.16 -2.15
CA ILE A 222 14.26 -17.26 -2.51
C ILE A 222 14.46 -17.69 -3.97
N LEU A 223 14.57 -16.72 -4.87
CA LEU A 223 14.68 -16.93 -6.31
C LEU A 223 16.14 -17.22 -6.76
N GLU A 224 17.10 -17.09 -5.84
CA GLU A 224 18.55 -17.17 -6.09
C GLU A 224 18.98 -16.26 -7.26
N LEU A 225 18.60 -14.98 -7.18
CA LEU A 225 18.96 -13.95 -8.17
C LEU A 225 20.34 -13.37 -7.89
N ASP A 226 21.01 -12.86 -8.93
CA ASP A 226 22.26 -12.11 -8.77
C ASP A 226 21.95 -10.66 -8.39
N ASP A 227 22.13 -10.34 -7.12
CA ASP A 227 21.89 -9.02 -6.54
C ASP A 227 23.18 -8.21 -6.31
N THR A 228 24.31 -8.66 -6.88
CA THR A 228 25.63 -8.04 -6.65
C THR A 228 25.65 -6.55 -7.01
N SER A 229 24.88 -6.13 -8.03
CA SER A 229 24.77 -4.72 -8.44
C SER A 229 24.09 -3.84 -7.40
N LEU A 230 23.34 -4.41 -6.46
CA LEU A 230 22.60 -3.69 -5.43
C LEU A 230 23.32 -3.58 -4.09
N LYS A 231 24.56 -4.07 -4.01
CA LYS A 231 25.36 -4.02 -2.79
C LYS A 231 25.47 -2.63 -2.17
N ASP A 232 25.60 -1.61 -3.02
CA ASP A 232 25.76 -0.21 -2.62
C ASP A 232 24.44 0.60 -2.70
N ASN A 233 23.30 -0.08 -2.94
CA ASN A 233 22.00 0.59 -2.97
C ASN A 233 21.56 0.99 -1.54
N ASN A 234 21.11 2.23 -1.36
CA ASN A 234 20.77 2.80 -0.05
C ASN A 234 19.60 2.10 0.68
N HIS A 235 18.81 1.30 -0.02
CA HIS A 235 17.60 0.67 0.52
C HIS A 235 17.59 -0.85 0.38
N TYR A 236 18.53 -1.43 -0.35
CA TYR A 236 18.63 -2.87 -0.50
C TYR A 236 19.46 -3.48 0.65
N PRO A 237 18.90 -4.36 1.48
CA PRO A 237 19.62 -4.89 2.63
C PRO A 237 20.52 -6.08 2.23
N TYR A 238 21.58 -5.79 1.45
CA TYR A 238 22.51 -6.80 0.89
C TYR A 238 23.08 -7.74 1.97
N ASP A 239 23.59 -7.22 3.08
CA ASP A 239 24.19 -8.07 4.13
C ASP A 239 23.17 -9.07 4.72
N LEU A 240 21.89 -8.71 4.82
CA LEU A 240 20.82 -9.60 5.25
C LEU A 240 20.48 -10.67 4.20
N ALA A 241 20.45 -10.29 2.92
CA ALA A 241 20.26 -11.23 1.81
C ALA A 241 21.33 -12.34 1.82
N HIS A 242 22.55 -12.01 2.25
CA HIS A 242 23.70 -12.91 2.27
C HIS A 242 24.10 -13.41 3.67
N TYR A 243 23.27 -13.19 4.69
CA TYR A 243 23.62 -13.49 6.09
C TYR A 243 23.84 -14.99 6.37
N LYS A 244 22.89 -15.82 5.93
CA LYS A 244 22.89 -17.29 6.00
C LYS A 244 22.42 -17.85 4.65
N ASN A 245 22.66 -19.14 4.40
CA ASN A 245 22.28 -19.83 3.15
C ASN A 245 21.91 -21.32 3.40
N GLU A 246 21.36 -21.62 4.57
CA GLU A 246 21.02 -22.99 5.01
C GLU A 246 19.56 -23.36 4.70
N MET A 247 18.65 -22.40 4.83
CA MET A 247 17.24 -22.57 4.52
C MET A 247 17.02 -22.98 3.06
N LYS A 248 16.11 -23.94 2.85
CA LYS A 248 15.69 -24.38 1.51
C LYS A 248 14.30 -23.85 1.22
N PHE A 249 14.15 -23.31 0.02
CA PHE A 249 12.90 -22.75 -0.46
C PHE A 249 12.22 -23.70 -1.45
N LYS A 250 10.89 -23.73 -1.39
CA LYS A 250 10.06 -24.41 -2.38
C LYS A 250 10.09 -23.61 -3.67
N HIS A 251 10.32 -24.28 -4.80
CA HIS A 251 10.13 -23.66 -6.11
C HIS A 251 8.63 -23.40 -6.35
N ILE A 252 8.30 -22.18 -6.77
CA ILE A 252 6.93 -21.75 -7.06
C ILE A 252 6.84 -21.45 -8.55
N ASP A 253 5.94 -22.16 -9.24
CA ASP A 253 5.50 -21.82 -10.58
C ASP A 253 4.17 -21.07 -10.48
N LEU A 254 4.19 -19.77 -10.78
CA LEU A 254 2.98 -18.94 -10.71
C LEU A 254 1.90 -19.36 -11.72
N SER A 255 2.24 -20.13 -12.76
CA SER A 255 1.27 -20.64 -13.74
C SER A 255 0.39 -21.77 -13.19
N GLU A 256 0.81 -22.43 -12.10
CA GLU A 256 0.01 -23.44 -11.39
C GLU A 256 -1.14 -22.82 -10.58
N TYR A 257 -1.12 -21.51 -10.40
CA TYR A 257 -2.11 -20.77 -9.62
C TYR A 257 -3.04 -20.00 -10.56
N HIS A 258 -4.30 -20.42 -10.60
CA HIS A 258 -5.36 -19.71 -11.30
C HIS A 258 -5.99 -18.70 -10.36
N TYR A 259 -5.87 -17.42 -10.69
CA TYR A 259 -6.52 -16.34 -9.97
C TYR A 259 -7.94 -16.21 -10.53
N GLU A 260 -8.94 -16.63 -9.77
CA GLU A 260 -10.30 -16.15 -10.01
C GLU A 260 -10.31 -14.68 -9.61
N ASP A 261 -10.35 -13.79 -10.60
CA ASP A 261 -10.48 -12.35 -10.35
C ASP A 261 -11.91 -12.07 -9.90
N GLU A 262 -12.25 -12.48 -8.66
CA GLU A 262 -13.60 -12.34 -8.09
C GLU A 262 -14.07 -10.87 -7.97
N THR A 263 -13.22 -9.91 -8.34
CA THR A 263 -13.48 -8.46 -8.31
C THR A 263 -13.69 -7.83 -9.68
N GLU A 264 -13.35 -8.50 -10.78
CA GLU A 264 -13.96 -8.16 -12.06
C GLU A 264 -15.33 -8.83 -12.08
N GLU A 265 -16.35 -8.15 -11.52
CA GLU A 265 -17.69 -8.36 -12.07
C GLU A 265 -17.52 -8.26 -13.58
N ILE A 266 -17.75 -9.38 -14.29
CA ILE A 266 -17.87 -9.40 -15.74
C ILE A 266 -19.17 -8.65 -16.03
N GLU A 267 -19.18 -7.35 -15.77
CA GLU A 267 -20.19 -6.44 -16.24
C GLU A 267 -20.02 -6.42 -17.76
N GLU A 268 -21.10 -6.77 -18.45
CA GLU A 268 -21.15 -6.62 -19.89
C GLU A 268 -20.82 -5.17 -20.22
N ILE A 269 -19.67 -4.93 -20.88
CA ILE A 269 -19.22 -3.58 -21.21
C ILE A 269 -20.21 -3.00 -22.22
N VAL A 270 -21.09 -2.11 -21.73
CA VAL A 270 -22.01 -1.35 -22.57
C VAL A 270 -21.28 -0.11 -23.07
N GLU A 271 -20.83 -0.14 -24.32
CA GLU A 271 -20.19 1.01 -24.96
C GLU A 271 -21.21 2.10 -25.38
N GLY A 272 -20.71 3.33 -25.55
CA GLY A 272 -21.52 4.51 -25.88
C GLY A 272 -22.03 5.33 -24.68
N ILE A 273 -21.91 6.66 -24.76
CA ILE A 273 -22.53 7.61 -23.83
C ILE A 273 -23.64 8.35 -24.59
N GLU A 274 -24.86 7.80 -24.59
CA GLU A 274 -25.95 8.17 -25.51
C GLU A 274 -26.26 9.67 -25.52
N HIS A 275 -26.28 10.28 -24.34
CA HIS A 275 -26.66 11.68 -24.17
C HIS A 275 -25.49 12.66 -24.26
N ASN A 276 -24.24 12.16 -24.39
CA ASN A 276 -23.06 12.98 -24.64
C ASN A 276 -21.89 12.13 -25.21
N PRO A 277 -21.96 11.74 -26.51
CA PRO A 277 -20.96 10.85 -27.11
C PRO A 277 -19.54 11.41 -27.13
N ALA A 278 -19.38 12.73 -26.97
CA ALA A 278 -18.06 13.33 -26.87
C ALA A 278 -17.29 12.77 -25.67
N LEU A 279 -17.95 12.49 -24.55
CA LEU A 279 -17.29 12.01 -23.32
C LEU A 279 -16.56 10.69 -23.49
N GLU A 280 -16.91 9.89 -24.50
CA GLU A 280 -16.22 8.63 -24.86
C GLU A 280 -14.74 8.84 -25.22
N ASN A 281 -14.31 10.08 -25.52
CA ASN A 281 -12.90 10.38 -25.76
C ASN A 281 -12.08 10.52 -24.48
N ILE A 282 -12.73 10.68 -23.32
CA ILE A 282 -12.06 10.93 -22.03
C ILE A 282 -12.58 10.03 -20.90
N ILE A 283 -13.56 9.17 -21.17
CA ILE A 283 -14.08 8.16 -20.24
C ILE A 283 -13.89 6.78 -20.89
N PRO A 284 -13.19 5.84 -20.24
CA PRO A 284 -13.03 4.48 -20.75
C PRO A 284 -14.37 3.74 -20.92
N PRO A 285 -14.49 2.83 -21.90
CA PRO A 285 -15.71 2.05 -22.14
C PRO A 285 -16.30 1.34 -20.92
N LYS A 286 -15.44 0.82 -20.02
CA LYS A 286 -15.84 0.15 -18.78
C LYS A 286 -16.73 1.03 -17.87
N TRP A 287 -16.67 2.36 -18.00
CA TRP A 287 -17.43 3.29 -17.17
C TRP A 287 -18.58 4.00 -17.90
N HIS A 288 -18.85 3.67 -19.16
CA HIS A 288 -19.92 4.31 -19.93
C HIS A 288 -21.31 4.05 -19.33
N SER A 289 -21.58 2.81 -18.89
CA SER A 289 -22.85 2.45 -18.24
C SER A 289 -23.11 3.27 -16.98
N LEU A 290 -22.11 3.37 -16.09
CA LEU A 290 -22.14 4.20 -14.89
C LEU A 290 -22.45 5.67 -15.21
N VAL A 291 -21.79 6.22 -16.23
CA VAL A 291 -21.98 7.62 -16.63
C VAL A 291 -23.36 7.86 -17.24
N ASN A 292 -23.87 6.92 -18.05
CA ASN A 292 -25.23 6.99 -18.59
C ASN A 292 -26.28 6.97 -17.47
N GLU A 293 -26.14 6.08 -16.49
CA GLU A 293 -27.03 6.01 -15.33
C GLU A 293 -27.02 7.33 -14.56
N LEU A 294 -25.84 7.88 -14.29
CA LEU A 294 -25.69 9.14 -13.57
C LEU A 294 -26.32 10.32 -14.33
N ILE A 295 -26.11 10.42 -15.64
CA ILE A 295 -26.73 11.44 -16.50
C ILE A 295 -28.26 11.27 -16.51
N HIS A 296 -28.75 10.04 -16.59
CA HIS A 296 -30.18 9.75 -16.58
C HIS A 296 -30.82 10.17 -15.26
N ASP A 297 -30.25 9.76 -14.14
CA ASP A 297 -30.77 10.06 -12.81
C ASP A 297 -30.74 11.54 -12.51
N TYR A 298 -29.63 12.23 -12.83
CA TYR A 298 -29.50 13.67 -12.61
C TYR A 298 -30.57 14.48 -13.36
N LYS A 299 -31.05 13.99 -14.50
CA LYS A 299 -32.11 14.63 -15.29
C LYS A 299 -33.52 14.29 -14.79
N ASN A 300 -33.73 13.11 -14.20
CA ASN A 300 -35.06 12.54 -13.99
C ASN A 300 -35.45 12.38 -12.51
N MET A 301 -34.49 12.41 -11.58
CA MET A 301 -34.72 12.31 -10.14
C MET A 301 -34.81 13.70 -9.49
N ASP A 302 -35.55 13.79 -8.40
CA ASP A 302 -35.46 14.93 -7.48
C ASP A 302 -34.15 14.89 -6.68
N ASP A 303 -33.70 16.05 -6.21
CA ASP A 303 -32.39 16.20 -5.57
C ASP A 303 -32.24 15.37 -4.29
N SER A 304 -33.29 15.29 -3.47
CA SER A 304 -33.32 14.44 -2.27
C SER A 304 -33.12 12.96 -2.63
N SER A 305 -33.85 12.46 -3.62
CA SER A 305 -33.71 11.06 -4.08
C SER A 305 -32.33 10.80 -4.69
N PHE A 306 -31.81 11.73 -5.49
CA PHE A 306 -30.48 11.62 -6.09
C PHE A 306 -29.40 11.58 -5.00
N TYR A 307 -29.46 12.51 -4.04
CA TYR A 307 -28.54 12.59 -2.92
C TYR A 307 -28.51 11.28 -2.13
N GLU A 308 -29.68 10.75 -1.76
CA GLU A 308 -29.76 9.50 -0.99
C GLU A 308 -29.19 8.29 -1.74
N LYS A 309 -29.39 8.21 -3.06
CA LYS A 309 -28.81 7.16 -3.91
C LYS A 309 -27.28 7.27 -3.97
N TYR A 310 -26.76 8.48 -4.14
CA TYR A 310 -25.38 8.72 -4.53
C TYR A 310 -24.43 9.09 -3.38
N LYS A 311 -24.95 9.48 -2.21
CA LYS A 311 -24.15 9.92 -1.03
C LYS A 311 -23.06 8.95 -0.62
N LYS A 312 -23.31 7.64 -0.78
CA LYS A 312 -22.35 6.59 -0.47
C LYS A 312 -21.70 5.99 -1.72
N THR A 313 -22.46 5.82 -2.80
CA THR A 313 -21.99 5.07 -3.99
C THR A 313 -20.97 5.84 -4.82
N ILE A 314 -21.07 7.18 -4.86
CA ILE A 314 -20.08 8.06 -5.50
C ILE A 314 -19.52 9.09 -4.50
N GLY A 315 -19.76 8.88 -3.21
CA GLY A 315 -19.12 9.65 -2.14
C GLY A 315 -19.60 11.09 -1.94
N ILE A 316 -20.69 11.54 -2.58
CA ILE A 316 -21.14 12.95 -2.45
C ILE A 316 -21.51 13.35 -1.01
N GLY A 317 -21.76 12.38 -0.12
CA GLY A 317 -21.97 12.60 1.31
C GLY A 317 -20.70 13.05 2.07
N GLN A 318 -19.53 13.01 1.43
CA GLN A 318 -18.28 13.56 1.95
C GLN A 318 -18.08 15.03 1.57
N VAL A 319 -18.78 15.49 0.52
CA VAL A 319 -18.77 16.88 0.05
C VAL A 319 -19.90 17.66 0.70
N TRP A 320 -21.12 17.12 0.59
CA TRP A 320 -22.32 17.67 1.22
C TRP A 320 -22.73 16.73 2.35
N PHE A 321 -22.65 17.19 3.59
CA PHE A 321 -23.01 16.38 4.76
C PHE A 321 -24.52 16.25 4.91
N LEU A 322 -25.26 17.27 4.43
CA LEU A 322 -26.71 17.34 4.49
C LEU A 322 -27.32 17.41 3.08
N PRO A 323 -28.48 16.78 2.84
CA PRO A 323 -29.17 16.86 1.54
C PRO A 323 -29.45 18.30 1.10
N GLN A 324 -29.74 19.20 2.05
CA GLN A 324 -30.03 20.60 1.76
C GLN A 324 -28.83 21.35 1.17
N GLU A 325 -27.60 21.00 1.58
CA GLU A 325 -26.40 21.63 1.04
C GLU A 325 -26.24 21.27 -0.45
N TYR A 326 -26.49 20.01 -0.80
CA TYR A 326 -26.54 19.57 -2.19
C TYR A 326 -27.67 20.24 -2.98
N GLU A 327 -28.87 20.35 -2.41
CA GLU A 327 -30.02 21.01 -3.05
C GLU A 327 -29.73 22.50 -3.36
N GLU A 328 -29.11 23.21 -2.43
CA GLU A 328 -28.73 24.61 -2.57
C GLU A 328 -27.66 24.79 -3.67
N GLU A 329 -26.60 23.98 -3.65
CA GLU A 329 -25.55 24.06 -4.69
C GLU A 329 -26.03 23.57 -6.06
N ASN A 330 -26.98 22.63 -6.10
CA ASN A 330 -27.55 22.10 -7.35
C ASN A 330 -28.71 22.95 -7.90
N GLU A 331 -29.04 24.10 -7.30
CA GLU A 331 -30.19 24.93 -7.71
C GLU A 331 -30.13 25.33 -9.20
N GLN A 332 -28.92 25.60 -9.71
CA GLN A 332 -28.68 25.97 -11.11
C GLN A 332 -28.53 24.77 -12.05
N LYS A 333 -28.64 23.55 -11.54
CA LYS A 333 -28.40 22.29 -12.27
C LYS A 333 -27.07 22.24 -13.01
N ASN A 334 -26.02 22.75 -12.37
CA ASN A 334 -24.67 22.87 -12.94
C ASN A 334 -23.61 22.07 -12.17
N LEU A 335 -23.92 20.83 -11.76
CA LEU A 335 -23.00 19.95 -11.01
C LEU A 335 -22.70 18.61 -11.73
N LEU A 336 -23.26 18.37 -12.90
CA LEU A 336 -23.19 17.05 -13.55
C LEU A 336 -21.75 16.64 -13.88
N GLY A 337 -20.92 17.56 -14.36
CA GLY A 337 -19.51 17.29 -14.60
C GLY A 337 -18.77 16.92 -13.32
N GLY A 338 -18.97 17.66 -12.23
CA GLY A 338 -18.37 17.37 -10.93
C GLY A 338 -18.82 16.02 -10.35
N LEU A 339 -20.11 15.69 -10.48
CA LEU A 339 -20.64 14.40 -10.06
C LEU A 339 -20.02 13.23 -10.85
N ILE A 340 -19.77 13.40 -12.16
CA ILE A 340 -19.04 12.42 -12.97
C ILE A 340 -17.59 12.27 -12.48
N VAL A 341 -16.91 13.38 -12.16
CA VAL A 341 -15.54 13.33 -11.60
C VAL A 341 -15.52 12.53 -10.29
N PHE A 342 -16.46 12.79 -9.37
CA PHE A 342 -16.55 12.05 -8.11
C PHE A 342 -16.84 10.57 -8.34
N ALA A 343 -17.76 10.24 -9.24
CA ALA A 343 -18.08 8.86 -9.59
C ALA A 343 -16.84 8.12 -10.11
N LEU A 344 -16.06 8.74 -11.00
CA LEU A 344 -14.86 8.15 -11.58
C LEU A 344 -13.66 8.12 -10.61
N THR A 345 -13.66 9.00 -9.60
CA THR A 345 -12.68 8.98 -8.49
C THR A 345 -12.89 7.74 -7.61
N VAL A 346 -14.14 7.44 -7.25
CA VAL A 346 -14.51 6.25 -6.46
C VAL A 346 -14.19 4.93 -7.21
N ARG A 347 -13.98 4.99 -8.52
CA ARG A 347 -13.60 3.85 -9.38
C ARG A 347 -12.09 3.78 -9.68
N ASP A 348 -11.27 4.55 -8.98
CA ASP A 348 -9.81 4.66 -9.17
C ASP A 348 -9.39 5.08 -10.60
N TYR A 349 -10.30 5.61 -11.42
CA TYR A 349 -9.95 6.14 -12.73
C TYR A 349 -9.36 7.55 -12.62
N ILE A 350 -9.97 8.39 -11.80
CA ILE A 350 -9.48 9.74 -11.51
C ILE A 350 -8.73 9.71 -10.18
N LEU A 351 -7.47 10.15 -10.19
CA LEU A 351 -6.70 10.41 -8.97
C LEU A 351 -7.13 11.76 -8.40
N GLN A 352 -7.62 11.75 -7.16
CA GLN A 352 -7.89 12.94 -6.36
C GLN A 352 -6.71 13.22 -5.43
N LEU A 353 -6.24 14.46 -5.39
CA LEU A 353 -5.20 14.95 -4.48
C LEU A 353 -5.67 16.21 -3.74
N ASP A 354 -5.23 16.37 -2.50
CA ASP A 354 -5.37 17.65 -1.79
C ASP A 354 -4.50 18.73 -2.46
N TYR A 355 -4.88 20.00 -2.38
CA TYR A 355 -4.11 21.09 -2.97
C TYR A 355 -2.66 21.20 -2.48
N LYS A 356 -2.33 20.59 -1.33
CA LYS A 356 -0.97 20.54 -0.78
C LYS A 356 -0.13 19.35 -1.25
N GLU A 357 -0.75 18.37 -1.88
CA GLU A 357 -0.06 17.16 -2.33
C GLU A 357 0.59 17.38 -3.70
N ASP A 358 1.84 16.95 -3.81
CA ASP A 358 2.60 17.06 -5.06
C ASP A 358 2.25 15.87 -5.98
N LEU A 359 1.75 16.14 -7.19
CA LEU A 359 1.38 15.10 -8.16
C LEU A 359 2.52 14.10 -8.46
N GLU A 360 3.78 14.55 -8.47
CA GLU A 360 4.97 13.71 -8.66
C GLU A 360 5.01 12.48 -7.73
N ASP A 361 4.49 12.65 -6.52
CA ASP A 361 4.53 11.66 -5.45
C ASP A 361 3.44 10.57 -5.62
N TYR A 362 2.41 10.84 -6.43
CA TYR A 362 1.24 9.98 -6.60
C TYR A 362 0.99 9.52 -8.04
N ILE A 363 1.66 10.13 -9.03
CA ILE A 363 1.43 9.84 -10.45
C ILE A 363 1.64 8.37 -10.82
N ASP A 364 2.57 7.67 -10.16
CA ASP A 364 2.82 6.25 -10.36
C ASP A 364 1.69 5.34 -9.85
N ASN A 365 0.76 5.88 -9.05
CA ASN A 365 -0.44 5.18 -8.58
C ASN A 365 -1.63 5.33 -9.54
N LEU A 366 -1.56 6.26 -10.49
CA LEU A 366 -2.65 6.55 -11.42
C LEU A 366 -2.79 5.43 -12.46
N LYS A 367 -3.95 4.76 -12.46
CA LYS A 367 -4.25 3.65 -13.37
C LYS A 367 -4.55 4.14 -14.78
N ASN A 368 -4.08 3.39 -15.76
CA ASN A 368 -4.42 3.62 -17.17
C ASN A 368 -5.36 2.52 -17.66
N PHE A 369 -6.60 2.89 -17.98
CA PHE A 369 -7.65 1.98 -18.45
C PHE A 369 -7.85 2.03 -19.97
N TRP A 370 -6.97 2.69 -20.71
CA TRP A 370 -7.06 2.82 -22.15
C TRP A 370 -6.20 1.78 -22.87
N ASN A 371 -6.82 1.05 -23.79
CA ASN A 371 -6.14 0.12 -24.69
C ASN A 371 -5.59 0.82 -25.96
N VAL A 372 -4.96 1.99 -25.80
CA VAL A 372 -4.37 2.77 -26.91
C VAL A 372 -2.86 2.91 -26.73
N SER A 373 -2.14 3.18 -27.83
CA SER A 373 -0.67 3.23 -27.81
C SER A 373 -0.10 4.44 -27.06
N GLU A 374 -0.82 5.56 -27.01
CA GLU A 374 -0.35 6.79 -26.36
C GLU A 374 -1.47 7.49 -25.59
N THR A 375 -1.17 7.89 -24.36
CA THR A 375 -2.04 8.67 -23.48
C THR A 375 -1.35 9.96 -23.04
N LYS A 376 -2.13 10.93 -22.59
CA LYS A 376 -1.66 12.17 -21.96
C LYS A 376 -2.37 12.36 -20.63
N LEU A 377 -1.73 13.08 -19.71
CA LEU A 377 -2.33 13.44 -18.44
C LEU A 377 -3.20 14.69 -18.60
N VAL A 378 -4.39 14.67 -18.02
CA VAL A 378 -5.26 15.85 -17.93
C VAL A 378 -5.69 16.10 -16.50
N GLN A 379 -5.99 17.35 -16.20
CA GLN A 379 -6.59 17.80 -14.95
C GLN A 379 -8.05 18.21 -15.18
N PHE A 380 -8.94 17.76 -14.30
CA PHE A 380 -10.33 18.20 -14.21
C PHE A 380 -10.43 19.31 -13.17
N MET A 381 -10.81 20.51 -13.59
CA MET A 381 -10.85 21.69 -12.75
C MET A 381 -12.20 21.83 -12.06
N LEU A 382 -12.24 21.57 -10.75
CA LEU A 382 -13.38 21.82 -9.88
C LEU A 382 -13.09 23.03 -8.98
N GLU A 383 -14.15 23.76 -8.60
CA GLU A 383 -14.04 24.91 -7.68
C GLU A 383 -13.96 24.43 -6.22
N ASN A 384 -12.94 23.66 -5.89
CA ASN A 384 -12.67 23.18 -4.53
C ASN A 384 -11.16 23.09 -4.24
N ASP A 385 -10.79 22.69 -3.02
CA ASP A 385 -9.40 22.59 -2.58
C ASP A 385 -8.73 21.26 -3.01
N GLN A 386 -9.15 20.68 -4.14
CA GLN A 386 -8.72 19.36 -4.60
C GLN A 386 -8.32 19.40 -6.08
N ASN A 387 -7.39 18.53 -6.46
CA ASN A 387 -6.94 18.34 -7.83
C ASN A 387 -7.34 16.94 -8.32
N TYR A 388 -7.74 16.85 -9.59
CA TYR A 388 -8.28 15.61 -10.17
C TYR A 388 -7.58 15.29 -11.49
N TYR A 389 -6.93 14.13 -11.59
CA TYR A 389 -6.10 13.76 -12.74
C TYR A 389 -6.50 12.41 -13.34
N ALA A 390 -6.41 12.28 -14.67
CA ALA A 390 -6.55 10.99 -15.34
C ALA A 390 -5.72 10.90 -16.61
N TRP A 391 -5.34 9.67 -16.97
CA TRP A 391 -4.84 9.35 -18.29
C TRP A 391 -6.00 9.32 -19.30
N VAL A 392 -5.84 10.05 -20.40
CA VAL A 392 -6.77 10.05 -21.55
C VAL A 392 -6.00 9.79 -22.85
N PRO A 393 -6.64 9.32 -23.93
CA PRO A 393 -6.01 9.17 -25.23
C PRO A 393 -5.37 10.49 -25.66
N LYS A 394 -4.17 10.44 -26.23
CA LYS A 394 -3.43 11.65 -26.62
C LYS A 394 -4.21 12.59 -27.54
N GLU A 395 -4.96 11.99 -28.47
CA GLU A 395 -5.80 12.68 -29.46
C GLU A 395 -7.10 13.25 -28.89
N ALA A 396 -7.46 12.90 -27.65
CA ALA A 396 -8.67 13.41 -27.01
C ALA A 396 -8.61 14.94 -26.90
N SER A 397 -9.62 15.61 -27.46
CA SER A 397 -9.71 17.07 -27.49
C SER A 397 -11.09 17.52 -27.04
N ILE A 398 -11.23 17.70 -25.73
CA ILE A 398 -12.46 18.16 -25.08
C ILE A 398 -12.07 19.23 -24.08
N PRO A 399 -12.39 20.52 -24.32
CA PRO A 399 -12.00 21.60 -23.43
C PRO A 399 -12.80 21.58 -22.12
N ASN A 400 -14.02 21.02 -22.12
CA ASN A 400 -14.89 20.97 -20.95
C ASN A 400 -15.75 19.69 -20.95
N MET A 401 -15.91 19.09 -19.79
CA MET A 401 -16.93 18.09 -19.48
C MET A 401 -18.04 18.79 -18.68
N TYR A 402 -19.11 19.18 -19.37
CA TYR A 402 -20.15 20.07 -18.81
C TYR A 402 -19.52 21.37 -18.27
N GLU A 403 -19.67 21.66 -16.98
CA GLU A 403 -19.08 22.81 -16.30
C GLU A 403 -17.61 22.64 -15.95
N VAL A 404 -17.08 21.42 -15.99
CA VAL A 404 -15.71 21.10 -15.58
C VAL A 404 -14.76 21.36 -16.73
N LYS A 405 -13.86 22.33 -16.54
CA LYS A 405 -12.79 22.60 -17.50
C LYS A 405 -11.71 21.52 -17.43
N ILE A 406 -11.17 21.14 -18.59
CA ILE A 406 -10.13 20.12 -18.70
C ILE A 406 -8.86 20.76 -19.27
N GLU A 407 -7.74 20.59 -18.58
CA GLU A 407 -6.43 21.09 -18.98
C GLU A 407 -5.44 19.94 -19.16
N SER A 408 -4.52 20.06 -20.11
CA SER A 408 -3.44 19.08 -20.27
C SER A 408 -2.33 19.40 -19.27
N VAL A 409 -1.79 18.36 -18.64
CA VAL A 409 -0.69 18.47 -17.68
C VAL A 409 0.58 17.99 -18.38
N ASP A 410 1.63 18.81 -18.35
CA ASP A 410 2.94 18.39 -18.84
C ASP A 410 3.60 17.48 -17.81
N VAL A 411 3.67 16.20 -18.15
CA VAL A 411 4.22 15.17 -17.27
C VAL A 411 5.75 15.32 -17.15
N GLU A 412 6.43 15.85 -18.17
CA GLU A 412 7.88 16.11 -18.11
C GLU A 412 8.25 17.29 -17.20
N GLU A 413 7.29 18.17 -16.90
CA GLU A 413 7.49 19.24 -15.90
C GLU A 413 7.17 18.78 -14.46
N VAL A 414 6.47 17.63 -14.32
CA VAL A 414 6.05 17.05 -13.04
C VAL A 414 6.99 15.91 -12.58
N LEU A 415 7.59 15.18 -13.51
CA LEU A 415 8.55 14.08 -13.30
C LEU A 415 10.01 14.56 -13.40
#